data_AF-S3K099-F1
#
_entry.id   AF-S3K099-F1
#
_cell.length_a   1.000
_cell.length_b   1.000
_cell.length_c   1.000
_cell.angle_alpha   90.00
_cell.angle_beta   90.00
_cell.angle_gamma   90.00
#
_symmetry.space_group_name_H-M   'P 1'
#
loop_
_entity.id
_entity.type
_entity.pdbx_description
1 polymer ?
#
loop_
_entity_poly.entity_id
_entity_poly.type
_entity_poly.pdbx_seq_one_letter_code
_entity_poly.pdbx_strand_id
1 'polypeptide(L)'
;MRPQLFFFALAASSCSNSTSGSNTAKTSEKKKIPALSVRSANYERNEGNNLTYRLIYSGSGNYEATAENPDIIELDTSRLNKRGIITVACKKEGRSRIKVYDKVGKKEAYSGSITVKSADSVIAEDFFEQSNVRYRILSKTALTVSVTPKISSAKNLEKAYLLYTQGTLSIPATVDHGDKTYKVKDIEWPQEWGTDVQNVEIAPDNEFMTSENGAVFSKDKKMLLWYPRGKPNAEYSVPEGVTTLRISSLFNVPELKKLGLPSTITDIQHYIFADCPSLNTVICKAENPPALVSTVFENTPIDSATLKVPANAVEAYKNAEGWKNFKTIEAIVP
;
A
#
# COMPACT_ATOMS: atom_id res chain seq x y z
N MET A 1 31.42 -46.75 34.40
CA MET A 1 32.18 -47.74 33.62
C MET A 1 31.19 -48.64 32.89
N ARG A 2 31.39 -48.84 31.57
CA ARG A 2 30.66 -49.77 30.67
C ARG A 2 30.97 -51.24 31.03
N PRO A 3 30.18 -52.26 30.60
CA PRO A 3 30.23 -52.87 29.24
C PRO A 3 28.82 -53.33 28.76
N GLN A 4 28.51 -53.97 27.61
CA GLN A 4 28.96 -54.13 26.21
C GLN A 4 27.80 -54.87 25.46
N LEU A 5 27.83 -54.88 24.13
CA LEU A 5 26.88 -55.47 23.15
C LEU A 5 26.82 -57.02 23.17
N PHE A 6 25.79 -57.63 22.56
CA PHE A 6 25.91 -58.53 21.39
C PHE A 6 24.54 -58.82 20.71
N PHE A 7 24.53 -58.85 19.37
CA PHE A 7 23.46 -59.29 18.45
C PHE A 7 23.64 -60.79 18.14
N PHE A 8 22.56 -61.54 17.88
CA PHE A 8 22.49 -62.60 16.84
C PHE A 8 21.03 -62.95 16.50
N ALA A 9 20.81 -63.37 15.25
CA ALA A 9 19.52 -63.56 14.60
C ALA A 9 19.19 -65.05 14.31
N LEU A 10 17.98 -65.25 13.77
CA LEU A 10 17.43 -66.39 13.00
C LEU A 10 16.90 -67.63 13.74
N ALA A 11 15.62 -67.93 13.54
CA ALA A 11 15.18 -69.07 12.72
C ALA A 11 13.66 -69.00 12.44
N ALA A 12 13.29 -69.15 11.17
CA ALA A 12 11.92 -69.36 10.73
C ALA A 12 11.58 -70.85 10.76
N SER A 13 10.32 -71.21 11.05
CA SER A 13 9.74 -72.46 10.59
C SER A 13 8.24 -72.28 10.35
N SER A 14 7.78 -73.01 9.34
CA SER A 14 6.67 -72.76 8.44
C SER A 14 5.47 -73.66 8.68
N CYS A 15 4.29 -73.19 8.23
CA CYS A 15 3.13 -73.95 7.71
C CYS A 15 2.43 -74.95 8.66
N SER A 16 1.15 -75.29 8.57
CA SER A 16 -0.08 -74.88 7.89
C SER A 16 -1.11 -75.92 8.33
N ASN A 17 -2.37 -75.56 8.62
CA ASN A 17 -3.59 -76.21 8.06
C ASN A 17 -4.89 -75.96 8.84
N SER A 18 -5.90 -75.58 8.03
CA SER A 18 -7.31 -76.00 8.01
C SER A 18 -8.21 -75.83 9.25
N THR A 19 -9.09 -74.82 9.13
CA THR A 19 -10.56 -74.85 9.24
C THR A 19 -11.27 -76.01 9.95
N SER A 20 -11.96 -75.69 11.05
CA SER A 20 -13.43 -75.77 11.24
C SER A 20 -13.70 -75.25 12.67
N GLY A 21 -14.45 -74.18 12.94
CA GLY A 21 -15.86 -73.99 12.67
C GLY A 21 -16.60 -73.97 14.01
N SER A 22 -16.82 -72.79 14.60
CA SER A 22 -17.94 -72.60 15.54
C SER A 22 -18.49 -71.18 15.47
N ASN A 23 -19.77 -71.13 15.13
CA ASN A 23 -20.59 -69.93 15.06
C ASN A 23 -20.67 -69.25 16.42
N THR A 24 -20.34 -67.97 16.48
CA THR A 24 -20.93 -67.06 17.46
C THR A 24 -21.57 -65.92 16.69
N ALA A 25 -22.91 -65.92 16.68
CA ALA A 25 -23.70 -64.80 16.21
C ALA A 25 -23.32 -63.56 17.05
N LYS A 26 -22.54 -62.67 16.46
CA LYS A 26 -22.36 -61.31 16.99
C LYS A 26 -23.62 -60.52 16.66
N THR A 27 -24.49 -60.38 17.64
CA THR A 27 -25.46 -59.29 17.72
C THR A 27 -24.72 -57.98 17.47
N SER A 28 -25.02 -57.33 16.35
CA SER A 28 -24.51 -56.01 16.04
C SER A 28 -25.20 -54.98 16.95
N GLU A 29 -24.54 -54.60 18.04
CA GLU A 29 -24.91 -53.37 18.74
C GLU A 29 -24.89 -52.23 17.73
N LYS A 30 -26.06 -51.65 17.44
CA LYS A 30 -26.16 -50.45 16.61
C LYS A 30 -25.39 -49.34 17.32
N LYS A 31 -24.17 -49.08 16.86
CA LYS A 31 -23.31 -48.00 17.35
C LYS A 31 -24.11 -46.70 17.38
N LYS A 32 -24.40 -46.20 18.58
CA LYS A 32 -25.18 -44.98 18.80
C LYS A 32 -24.50 -43.81 18.08
N ILE A 33 -25.22 -43.14 17.20
CA ILE A 33 -24.70 -42.00 16.44
C ILE A 33 -24.45 -40.84 17.42
N PRO A 34 -23.23 -40.27 17.46
CA PRO A 34 -22.95 -39.09 18.28
C PRO A 34 -23.84 -37.91 17.89
N ALA A 35 -24.20 -37.06 18.85
CA ALA A 35 -24.94 -35.83 18.55
C ALA A 35 -24.13 -34.90 17.64
N LEU A 36 -24.80 -34.25 16.69
CA LEU A 36 -24.17 -33.26 15.81
C LEU A 36 -23.69 -32.07 16.63
N SER A 37 -22.40 -31.75 16.54
CA SER A 37 -21.78 -30.58 17.16
C SER A 37 -21.02 -29.77 16.13
N VAL A 38 -21.39 -28.49 16.00
CA VAL A 38 -20.88 -27.53 15.01
C VAL A 38 -20.30 -26.32 15.72
N ARG A 39 -19.21 -25.77 15.18
CA ARG A 39 -18.52 -24.60 15.74
C ARG A 39 -19.39 -23.35 15.71
N SER A 40 -19.64 -22.76 16.87
CA SER A 40 -20.45 -21.54 17.06
C SER A 40 -19.65 -20.22 17.07
N ALA A 41 -18.32 -20.28 16.88
CA ALA A 41 -17.47 -19.08 16.84
C ALA A 41 -17.80 -18.18 15.65
N ASN A 42 -17.89 -16.88 15.90
CA ASN A 42 -18.06 -15.87 14.86
C ASN A 42 -16.73 -15.55 14.19
N TYR A 43 -16.79 -15.19 12.91
CA TYR A 43 -15.65 -14.74 12.13
C TYR A 43 -15.97 -13.46 11.39
N GLU A 44 -14.92 -12.68 11.19
CA GLU A 44 -14.93 -11.51 10.33
C GLU A 44 -13.78 -11.64 9.33
N ARG A 45 -14.08 -11.45 8.04
CA ARG A 45 -13.12 -11.55 6.94
C ARG A 45 -13.43 -10.52 5.87
N ASN A 46 -12.43 -10.16 5.08
CA ASN A 46 -12.63 -9.27 3.95
C ASN A 46 -13.04 -10.07 2.70
N GLU A 47 -13.78 -9.41 1.80
CA GLU A 47 -14.11 -9.96 0.50
C GLU A 47 -12.85 -10.43 -0.26
N GLY A 48 -12.94 -11.62 -0.85
CA GLY A 48 -11.84 -12.30 -1.53
C GLY A 48 -10.83 -12.99 -0.61
N ASN A 49 -11.08 -13.07 0.70
CA ASN A 49 -10.31 -13.94 1.61
C ASN A 49 -10.96 -15.31 1.77
N ASN A 50 -10.12 -16.29 2.11
CA ASN A 50 -10.56 -17.64 2.45
C ASN A 50 -10.38 -17.92 3.95
N LEU A 51 -11.30 -18.68 4.51
CA LEU A 51 -11.28 -19.13 5.91
C LEU A 51 -11.39 -20.66 5.93
N THR A 52 -10.35 -21.35 6.39
CA THR A 52 -10.36 -22.81 6.56
C THR A 52 -10.30 -23.18 8.03
N TYR A 53 -11.26 -23.98 8.50
CA TYR A 53 -11.32 -24.38 9.91
C TYR A 53 -12.09 -25.69 10.11
N ARG A 54 -11.87 -26.32 11.27
CA ARG A 54 -12.73 -27.42 11.74
C ARG A 54 -14.10 -26.85 12.10
N LEU A 55 -15.12 -27.24 11.34
CA LEU A 55 -16.51 -26.85 11.53
C LEU A 55 -17.27 -27.87 12.39
N ILE A 56 -17.01 -29.17 12.20
CA ILE A 56 -17.75 -30.25 12.86
C ILE A 56 -16.86 -30.95 13.89
N TYR A 57 -17.36 -31.10 15.11
CA TYR A 57 -16.67 -31.77 16.22
C TYR A 57 -17.22 -33.19 16.50
N SER A 58 -18.51 -33.43 16.28
CA SER A 58 -19.15 -34.74 16.43
C SER A 58 -20.38 -34.87 15.53
N GLY A 59 -20.78 -36.11 15.20
CA GLY A 59 -21.94 -36.42 14.36
C GLY A 59 -21.77 -37.78 13.66
N SER A 60 -22.54 -38.06 12.62
CA SER A 60 -22.53 -39.34 11.90
C SER A 60 -21.36 -39.56 10.93
N GLY A 61 -20.67 -38.49 10.52
CA GLY A 61 -19.67 -38.52 9.45
C GLY A 61 -20.24 -38.35 8.03
N ASN A 62 -21.56 -38.20 7.88
CA ASN A 62 -22.21 -37.94 6.59
C ASN A 62 -23.07 -36.68 6.66
N TYR A 63 -22.49 -35.58 6.22
CA TYR A 63 -23.03 -34.24 6.34
C TYR A 63 -23.26 -33.58 4.98
N GLU A 64 -24.20 -32.65 4.98
CA GLU A 64 -24.37 -31.63 3.94
C GLU A 64 -24.16 -30.27 4.57
N ALA A 65 -23.45 -29.38 3.88
CA ALA A 65 -23.27 -28.01 4.33
C ALA A 65 -23.67 -27.04 3.22
N THR A 66 -24.49 -26.06 3.57
CA THR A 66 -24.92 -24.98 2.67
C THR A 66 -24.72 -23.63 3.34
N ALA A 67 -24.44 -22.60 2.54
CA ALA A 67 -24.42 -21.24 3.02
C ALA A 67 -25.88 -20.75 3.16
N GLU A 68 -26.21 -20.05 4.25
CA GLU A 68 -27.51 -19.37 4.36
C GLU A 68 -27.65 -18.30 3.27
N ASN A 69 -26.58 -17.55 3.03
CA ASN A 69 -26.48 -16.56 1.95
C ASN A 69 -25.29 -16.95 1.03
N PRO A 70 -25.54 -17.69 -0.07
CA PRO A 70 -24.49 -18.16 -0.98
C PRO A 70 -23.84 -17.05 -1.83
N ASP A 71 -24.51 -15.91 -1.98
CA ASP A 71 -23.91 -14.74 -2.64
C ASP A 71 -22.79 -14.10 -1.81
N ILE A 72 -22.81 -14.31 -0.48
CA ILE A 72 -21.87 -13.73 0.49
C ILE A 72 -20.70 -14.67 0.75
N ILE A 73 -20.97 -15.98 0.87
CA ILE A 73 -19.94 -16.99 1.08
C ILE A 73 -20.15 -18.22 0.18
N GLU A 74 -19.05 -18.76 -0.31
CA GLU A 74 -19.01 -20.02 -1.06
C GLU A 74 -18.26 -21.09 -0.25
N LEU A 75 -18.74 -22.33 -0.27
CA LEU A 75 -18.25 -23.41 0.58
C LEU A 75 -17.53 -24.49 -0.23
N ASP A 76 -16.30 -24.82 0.18
CA ASP A 76 -15.64 -26.07 -0.22
C ASP A 76 -15.81 -27.11 0.89
N THR A 77 -16.58 -28.15 0.56
CA THR A 77 -16.96 -29.25 1.47
C THR A 77 -16.13 -30.52 1.27
N SER A 78 -15.10 -30.50 0.41
CA SER A 78 -14.28 -31.67 0.04
C SER A 78 -13.68 -32.41 1.25
N ARG A 79 -13.44 -31.69 2.35
CA ARG A 79 -12.85 -32.20 3.60
C ARG A 79 -13.85 -32.35 4.75
N LEU A 80 -15.13 -32.05 4.51
CA LEU A 80 -16.16 -31.99 5.56
C LEU A 80 -16.43 -33.36 6.16
N ASN A 81 -16.80 -34.35 5.35
CA ASN A 81 -17.14 -35.70 5.84
C ASN A 81 -15.94 -36.49 6.34
N LYS A 82 -14.74 -36.24 5.77
CA LYS A 82 -13.51 -36.95 6.15
C LYS A 82 -12.83 -36.38 7.40
N ARG A 83 -12.91 -35.06 7.63
CA ARG A 83 -12.11 -34.37 8.66
C ARG A 83 -12.90 -33.35 9.49
N GLY A 84 -14.19 -33.14 9.20
CA GLY A 84 -15.00 -32.08 9.80
C GLY A 84 -14.51 -30.67 9.44
N ILE A 85 -13.72 -30.52 8.37
CA ILE A 85 -13.09 -29.24 7.97
C ILE A 85 -13.86 -28.64 6.79
N ILE A 86 -14.08 -27.33 6.84
CA ILE A 86 -14.66 -26.53 5.77
C ILE A 86 -13.65 -25.47 5.34
N THR A 87 -13.67 -25.10 4.05
CA THR A 87 -13.09 -23.84 3.56
C THR A 87 -14.22 -22.95 3.07
N VAL A 88 -14.19 -21.68 3.46
CA VAL A 88 -15.18 -20.67 3.11
C VAL A 88 -14.49 -19.59 2.30
N ALA A 89 -14.92 -19.36 1.06
CA ALA A 89 -14.52 -18.21 0.28
C ALA A 89 -15.50 -17.05 0.54
N CYS A 90 -14.98 -15.89 0.93
CA CYS A 90 -15.79 -14.70 1.21
C CYS A 90 -16.00 -13.93 -0.11
N LYS A 91 -17.23 -13.90 -0.64
CA LYS A 91 -17.54 -13.48 -2.02
C LYS A 91 -18.06 -12.06 -2.14
N LYS A 92 -18.85 -11.60 -1.16
CA LYS A 92 -19.52 -10.30 -1.20
C LYS A 92 -19.74 -9.79 0.22
N GLU A 93 -19.72 -8.48 0.40
CA GLU A 93 -20.11 -7.85 1.66
C GLU A 93 -21.46 -8.35 2.19
N GLY A 94 -21.50 -8.60 3.50
CA GLY A 94 -22.69 -8.93 4.25
C GLY A 94 -22.42 -9.97 5.32
N ARG A 95 -23.46 -10.67 5.76
CA ARG A 95 -23.37 -11.68 6.81
C ARG A 95 -24.00 -12.99 6.37
N SER A 96 -23.35 -14.11 6.68
CA SER A 96 -23.87 -15.45 6.40
C SER A 96 -23.52 -16.42 7.54
N ARG A 97 -24.07 -17.63 7.49
CA ARG A 97 -23.71 -18.78 8.33
C ARG A 97 -23.67 -20.03 7.47
N ILE A 98 -23.09 -21.08 8.01
CA ILE A 98 -23.11 -22.42 7.42
C ILE A 98 -24.17 -23.23 8.12
N LYS A 99 -25.19 -23.66 7.36
CA LYS A 99 -26.14 -24.68 7.79
C LYS A 99 -25.51 -26.06 7.55
N VAL A 100 -25.45 -26.89 8.58
CA VAL A 100 -24.97 -28.28 8.49
C VAL A 100 -26.12 -29.23 8.79
N TYR A 101 -26.38 -30.17 7.89
CA TYR A 101 -27.36 -31.22 8.07
C TYR A 101 -26.68 -32.59 8.16
N ASP A 102 -26.89 -33.30 9.26
CA ASP A 102 -26.47 -34.69 9.43
C ASP A 102 -27.49 -35.63 8.77
N LYS A 103 -27.09 -36.26 7.67
CA LYS A 103 -28.00 -37.08 6.84
C LYS A 103 -28.47 -38.34 7.55
N VAL A 104 -27.70 -38.86 8.50
CA VAL A 104 -28.00 -40.09 9.23
C VAL A 104 -28.65 -39.77 10.57
N GLY A 105 -28.11 -38.79 11.29
CA GLY A 105 -28.67 -38.30 12.56
C GLY A 105 -29.99 -37.53 12.39
N LYS A 106 -30.34 -37.09 11.17
CA LYS A 106 -31.53 -36.30 10.84
C LYS A 106 -31.65 -35.03 11.71
N LYS A 107 -30.51 -34.37 11.92
CA LYS A 107 -30.40 -33.16 12.73
C LYS A 107 -29.68 -32.08 11.95
N GLU A 108 -30.06 -30.84 12.21
CA GLU A 108 -29.40 -29.65 11.67
C GLU A 108 -28.76 -28.83 12.78
N ALA A 109 -27.70 -28.13 12.43
CA ALA A 109 -27.03 -27.15 13.28
C ALA A 109 -26.42 -26.05 12.41
N TYR A 110 -26.15 -24.90 13.03
CA TYR A 110 -25.61 -23.72 12.36
C TYR A 110 -24.24 -23.36 12.92
N SER A 111 -23.36 -22.85 12.08
CA SER A 111 -22.13 -22.23 12.54
C SER A 111 -22.40 -20.91 13.27
N GLY A 112 -21.35 -20.36 13.89
CA GLY A 112 -21.33 -18.91 14.19
C GLY A 112 -21.40 -18.07 12.91
N SER A 113 -21.64 -16.77 13.06
CA SER A 113 -21.75 -15.87 11.92
C SER A 113 -20.41 -15.59 11.25
N ILE A 114 -20.42 -15.52 9.93
CA ILE A 114 -19.32 -15.05 9.10
C ILE A 114 -19.74 -13.70 8.52
N THR A 115 -19.11 -12.63 9.01
CA THR A 115 -19.27 -11.29 8.46
C THR A 115 -18.20 -11.07 7.41
N VAL A 116 -18.62 -10.81 6.18
CA VAL A 116 -17.74 -10.41 5.09
C VAL A 116 -17.82 -8.89 4.99
N LYS A 117 -16.69 -8.22 5.23
CA LYS A 117 -16.56 -6.78 5.01
C LYS A 117 -16.24 -6.53 3.54
N SER A 118 -16.81 -5.47 2.96
CA SER A 118 -16.48 -5.04 1.60
C SER A 118 -14.98 -4.84 1.44
N ALA A 119 -14.44 -5.23 0.28
CA ALA A 119 -13.08 -4.85 -0.10
C ALA A 119 -12.92 -3.33 -0.27
N ASP A 120 -14.02 -2.59 -0.50
CA ASP A 120 -14.04 -1.13 -0.57
C ASP A 120 -14.03 -0.46 0.81
N SER A 121 -14.52 -1.16 1.84
CA SER A 121 -14.32 -0.77 3.25
C SER A 121 -12.86 -0.94 3.70
N VAL A 122 -11.97 -1.29 2.76
CA VAL A 122 -10.51 -1.25 2.85
C VAL A 122 -9.98 -0.05 2.04
N ILE A 123 -10.59 1.13 2.20
CA ILE A 123 -9.73 2.24 2.61
C ILE A 123 -9.12 1.71 3.91
N ALA A 124 -7.89 1.17 3.86
CA ALA A 124 -7.29 0.53 5.03
C ALA A 124 -7.49 1.45 6.24
N GLU A 125 -7.69 0.95 7.46
CA GLU A 125 -7.98 1.76 8.66
C GLU A 125 -6.99 2.92 8.92
N ASP A 126 -5.95 3.03 8.10
CA ASP A 126 -4.96 4.08 8.05
C ASP A 126 -5.18 5.07 6.89
N PHE A 127 -6.36 5.14 6.25
CA PHE A 127 -6.67 6.16 5.23
C PHE A 127 -8.11 6.67 5.40
N PHE A 128 -8.37 7.90 4.95
CA PHE A 128 -9.72 8.47 4.89
C PHE A 128 -9.76 9.67 3.95
N GLU A 129 -10.95 10.12 3.59
CA GLU A 129 -11.16 11.29 2.72
C GLU A 129 -12.03 12.33 3.43
N GLN A 130 -11.66 13.60 3.30
CA GLN A 130 -12.44 14.73 3.78
C GLN A 130 -12.22 15.94 2.87
N SER A 131 -13.31 16.60 2.47
CA SER A 131 -13.28 17.78 1.60
C SER A 131 -12.50 17.55 0.30
N ASN A 132 -12.69 16.38 -0.34
CA ASN A 132 -11.97 15.95 -1.55
C ASN A 132 -10.44 15.84 -1.39
N VAL A 133 -9.95 15.76 -0.15
CA VAL A 133 -8.55 15.47 0.17
C VAL A 133 -8.46 14.09 0.80
N ARG A 134 -7.55 13.25 0.32
CA ARG A 134 -7.29 11.93 0.87
C ARG A 134 -6.09 11.98 1.80
N TYR A 135 -6.26 11.37 2.97
CA TYR A 135 -5.28 11.31 4.04
C TYR A 135 -4.87 9.86 4.32
N ARG A 136 -3.60 9.67 4.64
CA ARG A 136 -3.03 8.44 5.22
C ARG A 136 -2.63 8.72 6.66
N ILE A 137 -3.14 7.96 7.62
CA ILE A 137 -2.69 7.95 9.00
C ILE A 137 -1.26 7.44 9.06
N LEU A 138 -0.35 8.30 9.50
CA LEU A 138 1.05 7.98 9.75
C LEU A 138 1.24 7.40 11.14
N SER A 139 0.46 7.89 12.12
CA SER A 139 0.50 7.41 13.50
C SER A 139 -0.84 7.63 14.19
N LYS A 140 -1.43 6.55 14.71
CA LYS A 140 -2.63 6.60 15.58
C LYS A 140 -2.32 7.08 17.00
N THR A 141 -1.04 7.07 17.41
CA THR A 141 -0.58 7.51 18.73
C THR A 141 -0.16 8.97 18.72
N ALA A 142 0.65 9.39 17.74
CA ALA A 142 1.05 10.80 17.59
C ALA A 142 -0.03 11.64 16.91
N LEU A 143 -1.13 11.02 16.46
CA LEU A 143 -2.25 11.65 15.75
C LEU A 143 -1.76 12.45 14.55
N THR A 144 -1.04 11.80 13.62
CA THR A 144 -0.52 12.44 12.41
C THR A 144 -0.99 11.74 11.15
N VAL A 145 -1.21 12.54 10.10
CA VAL A 145 -1.59 12.08 8.76
C VAL A 145 -0.71 12.73 7.68
N SER A 146 -0.67 12.12 6.50
CA SER A 146 -0.13 12.70 5.27
C SER A 146 -1.25 12.84 4.24
N VAL A 147 -1.20 13.87 3.40
CA VAL A 147 -2.03 13.92 2.18
C VAL A 147 -1.45 12.95 1.16
N THR A 148 -2.28 12.20 0.45
CA THR A 148 -1.83 11.17 -0.50
C THR A 148 -2.82 11.00 -1.64
N PRO A 149 -2.40 10.68 -2.88
CA PRO A 149 -3.33 10.31 -3.94
C PRO A 149 -3.66 8.82 -3.85
N LYS A 150 -2.89 8.02 -3.10
CA LYS A 150 -2.83 6.57 -3.26
C LYS A 150 -3.38 5.80 -2.06
N ILE A 151 -3.97 4.64 -2.33
CA ILE A 151 -4.23 3.59 -1.32
C ILE A 151 -3.39 2.36 -1.69
N SER A 152 -2.58 1.85 -0.75
CA SER A 152 -1.65 0.74 -1.02
C SER A 152 -2.31 -0.64 -1.15
N SER A 153 -3.60 -0.77 -0.83
CA SER A 153 -4.30 -2.06 -0.70
C SER A 153 -5.41 -2.33 -1.73
N ALA A 154 -5.64 -1.45 -2.71
CA ALA A 154 -6.76 -1.62 -3.63
C ALA A 154 -6.46 -2.72 -4.67
N LYS A 155 -7.29 -3.78 -4.69
CA LYS A 155 -7.35 -4.76 -5.80
C LYS A 155 -7.77 -4.11 -7.12
N ASN A 156 -8.40 -2.94 -7.07
CA ASN A 156 -8.83 -2.15 -8.23
C ASN A 156 -7.95 -0.90 -8.38
N LEU A 157 -7.12 -0.88 -9.44
CA LEU A 157 -6.24 0.25 -9.78
C LEU A 157 -6.99 1.59 -9.93
N GLU A 158 -8.24 1.56 -10.40
CA GLU A 158 -9.05 2.77 -10.58
C GLU A 158 -9.46 3.44 -9.25
N LYS A 159 -9.64 2.67 -8.17
CA LYS A 159 -9.88 3.21 -6.82
C LYS A 159 -8.59 3.48 -6.06
N ALA A 160 -7.47 2.94 -6.53
CA ALA A 160 -6.16 3.11 -5.89
C ALA A 160 -5.68 4.56 -5.95
N TYR A 161 -6.16 5.35 -6.92
CA TYR A 161 -5.74 6.73 -7.15
C TYR A 161 -6.90 7.71 -7.00
N LEU A 162 -6.68 8.80 -6.27
CA LEU A 162 -7.49 9.99 -6.26
C LEU A 162 -6.69 11.07 -7.00
N LEU A 163 -7.20 11.49 -8.15
CA LEU A 163 -6.67 12.65 -8.86
C LEU A 163 -7.33 13.89 -8.30
N TYR A 164 -6.52 14.84 -7.86
CA TYR A 164 -7.00 16.15 -7.47
C TYR A 164 -7.21 16.98 -8.74
N THR A 165 -8.47 17.27 -9.05
CA THR A 165 -8.89 17.99 -10.26
C THR A 165 -9.16 19.48 -10.00
N GLN A 166 -9.08 19.90 -8.74
CA GLN A 166 -9.21 21.30 -8.34
C GLN A 166 -7.97 22.12 -8.69
N GLY A 167 -8.17 23.29 -9.29
CA GLY A 167 -7.08 24.22 -9.60
C GLY A 167 -6.30 24.67 -8.36
N THR A 168 -7.00 24.88 -7.24
CA THR A 168 -6.40 25.13 -5.92
C THR A 168 -6.76 24.02 -4.95
N LEU A 169 -5.75 23.40 -4.34
CA LEU A 169 -5.87 22.39 -3.30
C LEU A 169 -5.52 23.00 -1.93
N SER A 170 -6.51 23.12 -1.06
CA SER A 170 -6.30 23.60 0.32
C SER A 170 -6.03 22.44 1.27
N ILE A 171 -4.96 22.52 2.05
CA ILE A 171 -4.55 21.51 3.03
C ILE A 171 -4.60 22.12 4.43
N PRO A 172 -5.45 21.60 5.33
CA PRO A 172 -5.59 22.16 6.68
C PRO A 172 -4.39 21.79 7.57
N ALA A 173 -4.26 22.47 8.71
CA ALA A 173 -3.28 22.10 9.74
C ALA A 173 -3.66 20.79 10.46
N THR A 174 -4.96 20.59 10.65
CA THR A 174 -5.55 19.41 11.29
C THR A 174 -6.79 18.93 10.55
N VAL A 175 -7.13 17.67 10.70
CA VAL A 175 -8.33 17.06 10.12
C VAL A 175 -8.93 16.05 11.11
N ASP A 176 -10.26 16.06 11.24
CA ASP A 176 -10.97 15.16 12.14
C ASP A 176 -11.31 13.84 11.45
N HIS A 177 -11.09 12.72 12.13
CA HIS A 177 -11.50 11.42 11.64
C HIS A 177 -11.93 10.52 12.81
N GLY A 178 -13.23 10.18 12.84
CA GLY A 178 -13.83 9.50 13.97
C GLY A 178 -13.90 10.41 15.19
N ASP A 179 -13.41 9.94 16.33
CA ASP A 179 -13.34 10.67 17.61
C ASP A 179 -12.01 11.41 17.83
N LYS A 180 -11.17 11.49 16.80
CA LYS A 180 -9.80 12.01 16.88
C LYS A 180 -9.57 13.14 15.88
N THR A 181 -8.69 14.06 16.27
CA THR A 181 -8.14 15.11 15.41
C THR A 181 -6.68 14.79 15.09
N TYR A 182 -6.35 14.72 13.81
CA TYR A 182 -5.00 14.42 13.32
C TYR A 182 -4.32 15.67 12.79
N LYS A 183 -3.03 15.85 13.08
CA LYS A 183 -2.19 16.89 12.46
C LYS A 183 -1.74 16.45 11.07
N VAL A 184 -1.89 17.33 10.07
CA VAL A 184 -1.42 17.08 8.71
C VAL A 184 0.07 17.37 8.63
N LYS A 185 0.86 16.30 8.57
CA LYS A 185 2.31 16.33 8.76
C LYS A 185 3.10 16.33 7.45
N ASP A 186 2.60 15.68 6.42
CA ASP A 186 3.35 15.49 5.18
C ASP A 186 2.43 15.42 3.94
N ILE A 187 3.05 15.37 2.78
CA ILE A 187 2.44 15.10 1.48
C ILE A 187 3.19 13.95 0.79
N GLU A 188 2.45 12.98 0.27
CA GLU A 188 2.96 11.76 -0.33
C GLU A 188 2.66 11.69 -1.82
N TRP A 189 3.67 11.26 -2.58
CA TRP A 189 3.60 11.10 -4.04
C TRP A 189 2.90 12.25 -4.76
N PRO A 190 3.23 13.53 -4.48
CA PRO A 190 2.51 14.65 -5.07
C PRO A 190 2.68 14.77 -6.59
N GLN A 191 3.70 14.14 -7.17
CA GLN A 191 3.82 13.98 -8.62
C GLN A 191 2.67 13.18 -9.25
N GLU A 192 1.91 12.43 -8.46
CA GLU A 192 0.76 11.62 -8.88
C GLU A 192 -0.59 12.30 -8.57
N TRP A 193 -0.58 13.54 -8.04
CA TRP A 193 -1.79 14.25 -7.61
C TRP A 193 -2.71 14.72 -8.76
N GLY A 194 -2.31 14.50 -10.01
CA GLY A 194 -3.04 14.97 -11.19
C GLY A 194 -2.34 16.13 -11.89
N THR A 195 -2.91 16.58 -13.00
CA THR A 195 -2.38 17.67 -13.84
C THR A 195 -3.09 18.99 -13.62
N ASP A 196 -4.21 18.99 -12.91
CA ASP A 196 -5.08 20.16 -12.81
C ASP A 196 -4.73 21.05 -11.60
N VAL A 197 -4.02 20.51 -10.60
CA VAL A 197 -3.57 21.29 -9.44
C VAL A 197 -2.52 22.31 -9.88
N GLN A 198 -2.84 23.59 -9.71
CA GLN A 198 -1.99 24.74 -10.05
C GLN A 198 -1.56 25.51 -8.79
N ASN A 199 -2.24 25.29 -7.68
CA ASN A 199 -1.98 26.01 -6.44
C ASN A 199 -2.26 25.10 -5.24
N VAL A 200 -1.37 25.15 -4.26
CA VAL A 200 -1.58 24.51 -2.95
C VAL A 200 -1.54 25.57 -1.87
N GLU A 201 -2.56 25.56 -1.01
CA GLU A 201 -2.66 26.44 0.14
C GLU A 201 -2.56 25.62 1.42
N ILE A 202 -1.46 25.75 2.14
CA ILE A 202 -1.30 25.16 3.47
C ILE A 202 -1.81 26.15 4.51
N ALA A 203 -2.64 25.67 5.44
CA ALA A 203 -3.10 26.50 6.56
C ALA A 203 -1.92 27.12 7.34
N PRO A 204 -2.00 28.41 7.74
CA PRO A 204 -0.86 29.15 8.30
C PRO A 204 -0.34 28.56 9.63
N ASP A 205 -1.21 27.92 10.39
CA ASP A 205 -0.95 27.23 11.65
C ASP A 205 -0.46 25.78 11.49
N ASN A 206 -0.29 25.28 10.27
CA ASN A 206 0.32 23.97 10.04
C ASN A 206 1.76 23.97 10.61
N GLU A 207 2.07 23.01 11.48
CA GLU A 207 3.34 22.93 12.21
C GLU A 207 4.51 22.38 11.38
N PHE A 208 4.22 21.71 10.26
CA PHE A 208 5.20 20.89 9.53
C PHE A 208 5.54 21.43 8.15
N MET A 209 4.59 22.12 7.51
CA MET A 209 4.71 22.60 6.14
C MET A 209 4.15 24.00 6.00
N THR A 210 4.50 24.64 4.88
CA THR A 210 3.92 25.93 4.45
C THR A 210 3.81 25.94 2.94
N SER A 211 2.93 26.78 2.40
CA SER A 211 2.90 27.10 0.98
C SER A 211 3.47 28.49 0.71
N GLU A 212 4.10 28.66 -0.45
CA GLU A 212 4.48 29.95 -0.99
C GLU A 212 4.31 29.93 -2.51
N ASN A 213 3.58 30.91 -3.06
CA ASN A 213 3.24 30.99 -4.49
C ASN A 213 2.62 29.69 -5.06
N GLY A 214 1.88 28.96 -4.21
CA GLY A 214 1.23 27.70 -4.54
C GLY A 214 2.14 26.47 -4.55
N ALA A 215 3.43 26.61 -4.27
CA ALA A 215 4.34 25.49 -4.05
C ALA A 215 4.41 25.14 -2.55
N VAL A 216 4.69 23.88 -2.23
CA VAL A 216 4.72 23.34 -0.87
C VAL A 216 6.16 23.21 -0.39
N PHE A 217 6.43 23.71 0.82
CA PHE A 217 7.74 23.69 1.47
C PHE A 217 7.64 23.08 2.87
N SER A 218 8.78 22.64 3.40
CA SER A 218 8.92 22.40 4.84
C SER A 218 8.62 23.69 5.62
N LYS A 219 8.21 23.59 6.90
CA LYS A 219 7.84 24.77 7.69
C LYS A 219 8.95 25.82 7.78
N ASP A 220 10.19 25.38 7.87
CA ASP A 220 11.40 26.22 7.90
C ASP A 220 11.84 26.74 6.52
N LYS A 221 11.12 26.37 5.46
CA LYS A 221 11.39 26.66 4.04
C LYS A 221 12.76 26.20 3.55
N LYS A 222 13.42 25.26 4.23
CA LYS A 222 14.69 24.68 3.78
C LYS A 222 14.52 23.66 2.66
N MET A 223 13.34 23.08 2.51
CA MET A 223 13.06 22.05 1.51
C MET A 223 11.85 22.42 0.65
N LEU A 224 12.00 22.39 -0.67
CA LEU A 224 10.86 22.34 -1.59
C LEU A 224 10.31 20.91 -1.60
N LEU A 225 9.09 20.75 -1.11
CA LEU A 225 8.42 19.46 -1.06
C LEU A 225 7.73 19.16 -2.39
N TRP A 226 7.07 20.15 -2.98
CA TRP A 226 6.41 20.00 -4.28
C TRP A 226 6.08 21.32 -4.96
N TYR A 227 6.27 21.35 -6.27
CA TYR A 227 5.78 22.37 -7.17
C TYR A 227 4.70 21.74 -8.07
N PRO A 228 3.46 22.26 -8.08
CA PRO A 228 2.38 21.67 -8.86
C PRO A 228 2.66 21.73 -10.37
N ARG A 229 2.63 20.57 -11.03
CA ARG A 229 2.86 20.49 -12.49
C ARG A 229 1.79 21.14 -13.36
N GLY A 230 0.58 21.34 -12.82
CA GLY A 230 -0.50 22.05 -13.49
C GLY A 230 -0.29 23.56 -13.55
N LYS A 231 0.76 24.10 -12.91
CA LYS A 231 1.05 25.53 -12.94
C LYS A 231 1.37 25.99 -14.36
N PRO A 232 0.67 27.03 -14.88
CA PRO A 232 0.88 27.52 -16.24
C PRO A 232 2.12 28.41 -16.37
N ASN A 233 2.92 28.57 -15.31
CA ASN A 233 4.05 29.48 -15.29
C ASN A 233 5.22 28.92 -16.12
N ALA A 234 5.67 29.72 -17.09
CA ALA A 234 6.86 29.41 -17.87
C ALA A 234 8.17 29.57 -17.09
N GLU A 235 8.15 30.29 -15.97
CA GLU A 235 9.33 30.53 -15.15
C GLU A 235 9.06 30.25 -13.67
N TYR A 236 10.05 29.66 -13.01
CA TYR A 236 10.04 29.47 -11.56
C TYR A 236 11.42 29.70 -10.97
N SER A 237 11.49 30.44 -9.87
CA SER A 237 12.70 30.60 -9.07
C SER A 237 12.45 30.02 -7.70
N VAL A 238 13.22 28.99 -7.35
CA VAL A 238 13.24 28.43 -5.99
C VAL A 238 13.74 29.53 -5.04
N PRO A 239 13.03 29.84 -3.94
CA PRO A 239 13.40 30.92 -3.03
C PRO A 239 14.80 30.74 -2.42
N GLU A 240 15.46 31.88 -2.14
CA GLU A 240 16.74 31.88 -1.43
C GLU A 240 16.57 31.31 0.00
N GLY A 241 17.56 30.56 0.47
CA GLY A 241 17.50 29.86 1.75
C GLY A 241 17.04 28.40 1.65
N VAL A 242 16.42 27.98 0.54
CA VAL A 242 16.17 26.56 0.23
C VAL A 242 17.48 25.84 -0.02
N THR A 243 17.70 24.72 0.67
CA THR A 243 18.91 23.90 0.58
C THR A 243 18.65 22.56 -0.09
N THR A 244 17.38 22.11 -0.11
CA THR A 244 17.01 20.77 -0.60
C THR A 244 15.80 20.80 -1.54
N LEU A 245 15.87 20.05 -2.63
CA LEU A 245 14.73 19.70 -3.47
C LEU A 245 14.37 18.23 -3.24
N ARG A 246 13.16 17.98 -2.72
CA ARG A 246 12.69 16.62 -2.42
C ARG A 246 12.47 15.83 -3.70
N ILE A 247 12.70 14.51 -3.67
CA ILE A 247 12.42 13.59 -4.80
C ILE A 247 11.13 13.97 -5.53
N SER A 248 11.24 14.13 -6.85
CA SER A 248 10.14 14.49 -7.76
C SER A 248 9.43 15.82 -7.47
N SER A 249 10.03 16.76 -6.73
CA SER A 249 9.38 18.02 -6.37
C SER A 249 9.04 18.92 -7.57
N LEU A 250 9.76 18.81 -8.68
CA LEU A 250 9.56 19.57 -9.94
C LEU A 250 9.42 18.61 -11.14
N PHE A 251 8.98 17.38 -10.90
CA PHE A 251 8.84 16.33 -11.92
C PHE A 251 7.70 16.65 -12.89
N ASN A 252 7.95 16.42 -14.19
CA ASN A 252 6.95 16.51 -15.25
C ASN A 252 6.18 17.82 -15.25
N VAL A 253 6.90 18.95 -15.34
CA VAL A 253 6.33 20.30 -15.42
C VAL A 253 6.43 20.78 -16.87
N PRO A 254 5.44 20.49 -17.73
CA PRO A 254 5.56 20.64 -19.18
C PRO A 254 5.74 22.09 -19.64
N GLU A 255 5.21 23.05 -18.88
CA GLU A 255 5.26 24.47 -19.25
C GLU A 255 6.53 25.19 -18.75
N LEU A 256 7.33 24.56 -17.87
CA LEU A 256 8.50 25.21 -17.26
C LEU A 256 9.62 25.39 -18.29
N LYS A 257 9.89 26.64 -18.68
CA LYS A 257 10.94 27.02 -19.63
C LYS A 257 12.22 27.48 -18.95
N LYS A 258 12.07 28.19 -17.83
CA LYS A 258 13.20 28.77 -17.08
C LYS A 258 13.11 28.47 -15.60
N LEU A 259 14.18 27.91 -15.06
CA LEU A 259 14.31 27.55 -13.65
C LEU A 259 15.46 28.33 -13.01
N GLY A 260 15.20 28.96 -11.86
CA GLY A 260 16.21 29.54 -10.99
C GLY A 260 16.42 28.69 -9.74
N LEU A 261 17.66 28.29 -9.47
CA LEU A 261 18.09 27.64 -8.23
C LEU A 261 18.88 28.65 -7.37
N PRO A 262 18.64 28.69 -6.05
CA PRO A 262 19.22 29.67 -5.15
C PRO A 262 20.71 29.41 -4.92
N SER A 263 21.40 30.37 -4.30
CA SER A 263 22.82 30.18 -3.97
C SER A 263 23.03 29.13 -2.87
N THR A 264 22.02 28.94 -2.02
CA THR A 264 22.02 27.99 -0.90
C THR A 264 21.72 26.54 -1.28
N ILE A 265 21.45 26.21 -2.55
CA ILE A 265 21.07 24.85 -2.92
C ILE A 265 22.26 23.89 -2.76
N THR A 266 22.06 22.79 -2.05
CA THR A 266 23.12 21.79 -1.81
C THR A 266 22.68 20.36 -2.12
N ASP A 267 21.39 20.04 -1.96
CA ASP A 267 20.85 18.69 -2.15
C ASP A 267 19.75 18.67 -3.22
N ILE A 268 20.01 17.99 -4.33
CA ILE A 268 19.08 17.80 -5.46
C ILE A 268 18.87 16.30 -5.61
N GLN A 269 17.69 15.81 -5.22
CA GLN A 269 17.42 14.38 -5.14
C GLN A 269 17.04 13.77 -6.51
N HIS A 270 16.40 12.60 -6.54
CA HIS A 270 16.05 11.91 -7.78
C HIS A 270 14.86 12.55 -8.51
N TYR A 271 14.85 12.46 -9.85
CA TYR A 271 13.75 12.86 -10.74
C TYR A 271 13.23 14.29 -10.55
N ILE A 272 14.09 15.21 -10.08
CA ILE A 272 13.64 16.56 -9.71
C ILE A 272 13.17 17.34 -10.93
N PHE A 273 13.86 17.26 -12.05
CA PHE A 273 13.50 17.97 -13.29
C PHE A 273 13.22 17.00 -14.43
N ALA A 274 13.00 15.72 -14.14
CA ALA A 274 12.72 14.74 -15.17
C ALA A 274 11.39 15.03 -15.87
N ASP A 275 11.31 14.67 -17.15
CA ASP A 275 10.17 14.89 -18.03
C ASP A 275 9.73 16.38 -18.12
N CYS A 276 10.66 17.34 -18.11
CA CYS A 276 10.38 18.76 -18.31
C CYS A 276 10.71 19.22 -19.75
N PRO A 277 9.86 18.92 -20.76
CA PRO A 277 10.20 19.05 -22.18
C PRO A 277 10.44 20.49 -22.65
N SER A 278 9.89 21.49 -21.96
CA SER A 278 10.04 22.90 -22.36
C SER A 278 11.26 23.59 -21.72
N LEU A 279 11.95 22.92 -20.80
CA LEU A 279 13.04 23.51 -20.02
C LEU A 279 14.23 23.82 -20.93
N ASN A 280 14.52 25.11 -21.11
CA ASN A 280 15.59 25.58 -21.98
C ASN A 280 16.59 26.50 -21.26
N THR A 281 16.29 26.95 -20.05
CA THR A 281 17.20 27.78 -19.25
C THR A 281 17.21 27.32 -17.81
N VAL A 282 18.40 27.01 -17.28
CA VAL A 282 18.62 26.78 -15.85
C VAL A 282 19.61 27.83 -15.36
N ILE A 283 19.24 28.58 -14.32
CA ILE A 283 20.12 29.51 -13.62
C ILE A 283 20.43 28.89 -12.27
N CYS A 284 21.65 28.42 -12.05
CA CYS A 284 22.07 27.88 -10.77
C CYS A 284 23.02 28.86 -10.10
N LYS A 285 22.61 29.47 -8.98
CA LYS A 285 23.39 30.51 -8.29
C LYS A 285 24.44 29.95 -7.31
N ALA A 286 24.50 28.63 -7.12
CA ALA A 286 25.49 28.02 -6.25
C ALA A 286 26.90 28.18 -6.85
N GLU A 287 27.88 28.54 -6.04
CA GLU A 287 29.28 28.66 -6.48
C GLU A 287 29.94 27.29 -6.68
N ASN A 288 29.49 26.30 -5.91
CA ASN A 288 29.93 24.91 -6.03
C ASN A 288 28.81 24.10 -6.69
N PRO A 289 29.08 23.35 -7.77
CA PRO A 289 28.07 22.50 -8.41
C PRO A 289 27.51 21.49 -7.40
N PRO A 290 26.18 21.53 -7.12
CA PRO A 290 25.56 20.49 -6.30
C PRO A 290 25.71 19.12 -6.96
N ALA A 291 25.93 18.08 -6.18
CA ALA A 291 26.02 16.72 -6.72
C ALA A 291 24.68 16.32 -7.37
N LEU A 292 24.75 15.73 -8.57
CA LEU A 292 23.57 15.23 -9.28
C LEU A 292 23.61 13.72 -9.41
N VAL A 293 22.45 13.10 -9.25
CA VAL A 293 22.19 11.73 -9.68
C VAL A 293 21.72 11.72 -11.14
N SER A 294 21.96 10.63 -11.89
CA SER A 294 21.69 10.56 -13.33
C SER A 294 20.23 10.83 -13.72
N THR A 295 19.30 10.57 -12.81
CA THR A 295 17.85 10.75 -13.01
C THR A 295 17.36 12.20 -12.88
N VAL A 296 18.22 13.16 -12.50
CA VAL A 296 17.76 14.54 -12.22
C VAL A 296 17.12 15.21 -13.43
N PHE A 297 17.70 15.01 -14.61
CA PHE A 297 17.27 15.61 -15.89
C PHE A 297 16.85 14.54 -16.92
N GLU A 298 16.33 13.41 -16.46
CA GLU A 298 15.86 12.34 -17.35
C GLU A 298 14.77 12.87 -18.31
N ASN A 299 14.84 12.50 -19.59
CA ASN A 299 13.92 12.96 -20.64
C ASN A 299 13.74 14.48 -20.72
N THR A 300 14.78 15.24 -20.37
CA THR A 300 14.76 16.72 -20.38
C THR A 300 15.83 17.22 -21.34
N PRO A 301 15.53 18.19 -22.24
CA PRO A 301 16.42 18.55 -23.36
C PRO A 301 17.59 19.46 -22.94
N ILE A 302 18.35 19.05 -21.92
CA ILE A 302 19.45 19.83 -21.33
C ILE A 302 20.61 20.07 -22.30
N ASP A 303 20.72 19.27 -23.35
CA ASP A 303 21.74 19.41 -24.37
C ASP A 303 21.49 20.59 -25.32
N SER A 304 20.25 21.08 -25.38
CA SER A 304 19.83 22.29 -26.09
C SER A 304 19.56 23.47 -25.15
N ALA A 305 19.49 23.21 -23.85
CA ALA A 305 19.28 24.22 -22.82
C ALA A 305 20.56 25.00 -22.50
N THR A 306 20.39 26.22 -22.00
CA THR A 306 21.47 27.05 -21.45
C THR A 306 21.51 26.93 -19.93
N LEU A 307 22.68 26.57 -19.40
CA LEU A 307 23.00 26.66 -17.98
C LEU A 307 23.73 27.96 -17.70
N LYS A 308 23.20 28.80 -16.80
CA LYS A 308 23.86 30.01 -16.31
C LYS A 308 24.28 29.83 -14.86
N VAL A 309 25.55 30.11 -14.58
CA VAL A 309 26.18 29.91 -13.25
C VAL A 309 27.04 31.12 -12.85
N PRO A 310 27.45 31.28 -11.58
CA PRO A 310 28.38 32.32 -11.19
C PRO A 310 29.64 32.32 -12.07
N ALA A 311 30.15 33.51 -12.41
CA ALA A 311 31.27 33.64 -13.35
C ALA A 311 32.54 32.88 -12.90
N ASN A 312 32.79 32.84 -11.59
CA ASN A 312 33.88 32.08 -10.97
C ASN A 312 33.64 30.55 -10.96
N ALA A 313 32.41 30.09 -11.16
CA ALA A 313 32.02 28.69 -11.06
C ALA A 313 31.93 27.99 -12.43
N VAL A 314 31.97 28.73 -13.55
CA VAL A 314 31.77 28.18 -14.91
C VAL A 314 32.62 26.94 -15.17
N GLU A 315 33.91 26.99 -14.83
CA GLU A 315 34.82 25.86 -15.06
C GLU A 315 34.49 24.66 -14.15
N ALA A 316 34.07 24.89 -12.91
CA ALA A 316 33.63 23.83 -12.02
C ALA A 316 32.40 23.10 -12.58
N TYR A 317 31.42 23.85 -13.11
CA TYR A 317 30.21 23.26 -13.71
C TYR A 317 30.48 22.49 -15.01
N LYS A 318 31.44 22.94 -15.83
CA LYS A 318 31.88 22.20 -17.03
C LYS A 318 32.50 20.84 -16.72
N ASN A 319 33.05 20.68 -15.51
CA ASN A 319 33.70 19.44 -15.07
C ASN A 319 32.81 18.57 -14.16
N ALA A 320 31.70 19.10 -13.65
CA ALA A 320 30.83 18.40 -12.71
C ALA A 320 29.89 17.41 -13.40
N GLU A 321 29.76 16.19 -12.84
CA GLU A 321 28.87 15.16 -13.37
C GLU A 321 27.41 15.63 -13.42
N GLY A 322 26.71 15.26 -14.49
CA GLY A 322 25.36 15.73 -14.80
C GLY A 322 25.34 17.16 -15.37
N TRP A 323 25.99 18.13 -14.72
CA TRP A 323 26.05 19.52 -15.17
C TRP A 323 26.84 19.70 -16.47
N LYS A 324 27.92 18.94 -16.65
CA LYS A 324 28.73 18.93 -17.89
C LYS A 324 27.97 18.51 -19.14
N ASN A 325 26.77 17.94 -18.98
CA ASN A 325 25.94 17.49 -20.10
C ASN A 325 25.15 18.65 -20.75
N PHE A 326 25.11 19.83 -20.13
CA PHE A 326 24.64 21.05 -20.79
C PHE A 326 25.67 21.48 -21.84
N LYS A 327 25.27 21.60 -23.12
CA LYS A 327 26.19 22.02 -24.19
C LYS A 327 26.54 23.51 -24.12
N THR A 328 25.67 24.32 -23.52
CA THR A 328 25.88 25.75 -23.32
C THR A 328 25.93 26.06 -21.82
N ILE A 329 27.11 26.40 -21.32
CA ILE A 329 27.35 26.81 -19.93
C ILE A 329 27.98 28.21 -19.94
N GLU A 330 27.27 29.18 -19.39
CA GLU A 330 27.62 30.60 -19.44
C GLU A 330 27.63 31.23 -18.04
N ALA A 331 28.35 32.34 -17.91
CA ALA A 331 28.31 33.15 -16.70
C ALA A 331 26.96 33.89 -16.59
N ILE A 332 26.44 34.02 -15.37
CA ILE A 332 25.36 34.97 -15.07
C ILE A 332 25.91 36.38 -15.31
N VAL A 333 25.30 37.10 -16.25
CA VAL A 333 25.62 38.51 -16.52
C VAL A 333 24.89 39.37 -15.48
N PRO A 334 25.59 40.30 -14.80
CA PRO A 334 24.99 41.19 -13.81
C PRO A 334 23.95 42.18 -14.37
#